data_AF-T5ACE6-F1
#
_entry.id   AF-T5ACE6-F1
#
_cell.length_a   1.000
_cell.length_b   1.000
_cell.length_c   1.000
_cell.angle_alpha   90.00
_cell.angle_beta   90.00
_cell.angle_gamma   90.00
#
_symmetry.space_group_name_H-M   'P 1'
#
loop_
_entity.id
_entity.type
_entity.pdbx_description
1 polymer ?
#
loop_
_entity_poly.entity_id
_entity_poly.type
_entity_poly.pdbx_seq_one_letter_code
_entity_poly.pdbx_strand_id
1 'polypeptide(L)'
;MKYSYLDPVTELPIQSQPLPEGVKYAWLPRIRCLDCTTKLYTPGPDMTAQKFEAHLKFSGHRDKVKQRLVFQGAAADAGPSGP
;
A
#
# COMPACT_ATOMS: atom_id res chain seq x y z
N MET A 1 -8.23 -6.73 -9.33
CA MET A 1 -6.80 -7.03 -9.09
C MET A 1 -5.96 -6.51 -10.26
N LYS A 2 -4.77 -5.95 -10.04
CA LYS A 2 -3.87 -5.47 -11.14
C LYS A 2 -2.69 -6.45 -11.30
N TYR A 3 -2.52 -6.95 -12.51
CA TYR A 3 -1.40 -7.80 -12.90
C TYR A 3 -0.14 -6.97 -13.16
N SER A 4 1.02 -7.57 -12.93
CA SER A 4 2.33 -7.01 -13.20
C SER A 4 3.10 -7.94 -14.13
N TYR A 5 4.00 -7.36 -14.94
CA TYR A 5 4.93 -8.12 -15.77
C TYR A 5 6.14 -8.50 -14.94
N LEU A 6 6.51 -9.77 -14.96
CA LEU A 6 7.71 -10.29 -14.31
C LEU A 6 8.75 -10.66 -15.35
N ASP A 7 10.01 -10.40 -15.01
CA ASP A 7 11.17 -10.87 -15.75
C ASP A 7 11.20 -12.41 -15.76
N PRO A 8 11.37 -13.07 -16.93
CA PRO A 8 11.42 -14.53 -17.01
C PRO A 8 12.56 -15.17 -16.20
N VAL A 9 13.66 -14.44 -15.94
CA VAL A 9 14.85 -14.93 -15.24
C VAL A 9 14.83 -14.53 -13.77
N THR A 10 14.63 -13.25 -13.49
CA THR A 10 14.72 -12.74 -12.10
C THR A 10 13.40 -12.85 -11.33
N GLU A 11 12.29 -13.09 -12.04
CA GLU A 11 10.92 -13.08 -11.50
C GLU A 11 10.56 -11.76 -10.79
N LEU A 12 11.29 -10.70 -11.07
CA LEU A 12 11.07 -9.37 -10.52
C LEU A 12 10.12 -8.56 -11.42
N PRO A 13 9.31 -7.67 -10.84
CA PRO A 13 8.40 -6.85 -11.62
C PRO A 13 9.14 -5.83 -12.48
N ILE A 14 8.84 -5.85 -13.78
CA ILE A 14 9.40 -4.96 -14.78
C ILE A 14 8.42 -3.80 -15.01
N GLN A 15 8.95 -2.57 -15.01
CA GLN A 15 8.20 -1.35 -15.36
C GLN A 15 8.76 -0.64 -16.59
N SER A 16 9.90 -1.07 -17.12
CA SER A 16 10.54 -0.51 -18.31
C SER A 16 9.85 -0.98 -19.59
N GLN A 17 9.83 -0.09 -20.59
CA GLN A 17 9.45 -0.42 -21.96
C GLN A 17 10.62 -0.15 -22.92
N PRO A 18 10.86 -1.01 -23.92
CA PRO A 18 10.04 -2.16 -24.32
C PRO A 18 10.11 -3.36 -23.36
N LEU A 19 9.04 -4.15 -23.32
CA LEU A 19 8.98 -5.38 -22.52
C LEU A 19 9.84 -6.47 -23.20
N PRO A 20 10.69 -7.21 -22.47
CA PRO A 20 11.43 -8.35 -23.01
C PRO A 20 10.50 -9.46 -23.53
N GLU A 21 10.97 -10.28 -24.46
CA GLU A 21 10.24 -11.48 -24.87
C GLU A 21 10.19 -12.50 -23.71
N GLY A 22 9.04 -13.14 -23.52
CA GLY A 22 8.86 -14.17 -22.47
C GLY A 22 8.46 -13.63 -21.09
N VAL A 23 8.04 -12.37 -20.97
CA VAL A 23 7.54 -11.82 -19.70
C VAL A 23 6.40 -12.67 -19.11
N LYS A 24 6.51 -13.00 -17.83
CA LYS A 24 5.46 -13.71 -17.11
C LYS A 24 4.43 -12.72 -16.59
N TYR A 25 3.16 -13.09 -16.63
CA TYR A 25 2.06 -12.29 -16.08
C TYR A 25 1.70 -12.85 -14.71
N ALA A 26 1.93 -12.06 -13.66
CA ALA A 26 1.61 -12.48 -12.31
C ALA A 26 0.78 -11.42 -11.57
N TRP A 27 -0.14 -11.91 -10.74
CA TRP A 27 -0.74 -11.06 -9.73
C TRP A 27 0.22 -10.89 -8.56
N LEU A 28 0.51 -9.65 -8.18
CA LEU A 28 1.35 -9.34 -7.03
C LEU A 28 0.55 -8.55 -5.97
N PRO A 29 0.59 -8.96 -4.69
CA PRO A 29 -0.07 -8.25 -3.61
C PRO A 29 0.55 -6.86 -3.40
N ARG A 30 -0.28 -5.85 -3.20
CA ARG A 30 0.14 -4.45 -3.00
C ARG A 30 -0.27 -3.97 -1.63
N ILE A 31 0.61 -3.23 -0.96
CA ILE A 31 0.31 -2.66 0.35
C ILE A 31 -0.28 -1.26 0.15
N ARG A 32 -1.47 -1.02 0.70
CA ARG A 32 -2.14 0.28 0.71
C ARG A 32 -2.24 0.79 2.13
N CYS A 33 -1.82 2.04 2.36
CA CYS A 33 -2.14 2.72 3.61
C CYS A 33 -3.56 3.29 3.54
N LEU A 34 -4.42 2.94 4.49
CA LEU A 34 -5.79 3.47 4.54
C LEU A 34 -5.82 4.93 5.04
N ASP A 35 -4.86 5.31 5.89
CA ASP A 35 -4.73 6.69 6.39
C ASP A 35 -4.09 7.63 5.36
N CYS A 36 -3.34 7.07 4.40
CA CYS A 36 -2.64 7.82 3.37
C CYS A 36 -3.07 7.33 1.99
N THR A 37 -4.24 7.80 1.56
CA THR A 37 -4.96 7.38 0.35
C THR A 37 -4.15 7.41 -0.95
N THR A 38 -3.12 8.25 -1.05
CA THR A 38 -2.22 8.36 -2.21
C THR A 38 -1.02 7.41 -2.19
N LYS A 39 -0.80 6.63 -1.12
CA LYS A 39 0.39 5.76 -0.99
C LYS A 39 0.03 4.29 -1.25
N LEU A 40 0.42 3.83 -2.43
CA LEU A 40 0.36 2.42 -2.84
C LEU A 40 1.79 1.91 -3.06
N TYR A 41 2.17 0.86 -2.34
CA TYR A 41 3.48 0.24 -2.45
C TYR A 41 3.39 -0.99 -3.34
N THR A 42 4.22 -1.01 -4.37
CA THR A 42 4.31 -2.09 -5.35
C THR A 42 5.48 -2.99 -4.98
N PRO A 43 5.31 -4.32 -4.95
CA PRO A 43 6.42 -5.23 -4.69
C PRO A 43 7.51 -5.11 -5.76
N GLY A 44 8.77 -5.38 -5.37
CA GLY A 44 10.01 -5.19 -6.12
C GLY A 44 11.20 -4.88 -5.19
N PRO A 45 12.45 -5.11 -5.64
CA PRO A 45 13.64 -4.72 -4.87
C PRO A 45 13.60 -3.22 -4.63
N ASP A 46 13.88 -2.79 -3.41
CA ASP A 46 13.85 -1.38 -2.99
C ASP A 46 12.50 -0.65 -3.15
N MET A 47 11.42 -1.33 -3.54
CA MET A 47 10.08 -0.74 -3.74
C MET A 47 9.05 -1.26 -2.70
N THR A 48 9.49 -2.16 -1.82
CA THR A 48 8.71 -3.07 -0.98
C THR A 48 8.39 -2.56 0.44
N ALA A 49 7.91 -3.50 1.28
CA ALA A 49 7.58 -3.39 2.71
C ALA A 49 8.52 -2.47 3.50
N GLN A 50 9.82 -2.45 3.23
CA GLN A 50 10.76 -1.59 3.92
C GLN A 50 10.45 -0.08 3.72
N LYS A 51 10.05 0.33 2.50
CA LYS A 51 9.55 1.69 2.24
C LYS A 51 8.20 1.96 2.90
N PHE A 52 7.37 0.93 3.06
CA PHE A 52 6.12 1.02 3.80
C PHE A 52 6.38 1.18 5.31
N GLU A 53 7.31 0.41 5.88
CA GLU A 53 7.75 0.54 7.27
C GLU A 53 8.35 1.92 7.56
N ALA A 54 9.17 2.46 6.64
CA ALA A 54 9.66 3.82 6.73
C ALA A 54 8.52 4.85 6.71
N HIS A 55 7.49 4.61 5.90
CA HIS A 55 6.28 5.44 5.88
C HIS A 55 5.53 5.43 7.21
N LEU A 56 5.41 4.27 7.88
CA LEU A 56 4.77 4.17 9.19
C LEU A 56 5.49 5.00 10.27
N LYS A 57 6.83 5.12 10.15
CA LYS A 57 7.66 5.90 11.08
C LYS A 57 7.55 7.41 10.86
N PHE A 58 7.06 7.86 9.71
CA PHE A 58 6.99 9.29 9.36
C PHE A 58 5.90 10.02 10.17
N SER A 59 6.18 11.25 10.62
CA SER A 59 5.25 12.06 11.42
C SER A 59 3.90 12.26 10.74
N GLY A 60 3.91 12.57 9.44
CA GLY A 60 2.69 12.78 8.66
C GLY A 60 1.76 11.56 8.57
N HIS A 61 2.27 10.33 8.66
CA HIS A 61 1.42 9.15 8.81
C HIS A 61 0.83 9.09 10.22
N ARG A 62 1.67 9.25 11.24
CA ARG A 62 1.28 9.19 12.66
C ARG A 62 0.20 10.21 13.01
N ASP A 63 0.26 11.42 12.45
CA ASP A 63 -0.73 12.46 12.72
C ASP A 63 -2.10 12.15 12.10
N LYS A 64 -2.11 11.55 10.90
CA LYS A 64 -3.36 11.05 10.29
C LYS A 64 -3.95 9.87 11.07
N VAL A 65 -3.10 8.98 11.59
CA VAL A 65 -3.54 7.90 12.48
C VAL A 65 -4.16 8.46 13.76
N LYS A 66 -3.54 9.48 14.38
CA LYS A 66 -4.12 10.15 15.55
C LYS A 66 -5.48 10.77 15.22
N GLN A 67 -5.59 11.48 14.10
CA GLN A 67 -6.87 12.05 13.64
C GLN A 67 -7.93 10.96 13.51
N ARG A 68 -7.63 9.85 12.82
CA ARG A 68 -8.54 8.71 12.72
C ARG A 68 -8.96 8.19 14.09
N LEU A 69 -8.01 8.00 15.02
CA LEU A 69 -8.31 7.50 16.36
C LEU A 69 -9.18 8.46 17.18
N VAL A 70 -9.00 9.78 17.04
CA VAL A 70 -9.88 10.77 17.66
C VAL A 70 -11.30 10.67 17.10
N PHE A 71 -11.45 10.59 15.77
CA PHE A 71 -12.77 10.40 15.14
C PHE A 71 -13.42 9.07 15.54
N GLN A 72 -12.63 7.99 15.64
CA GLN A 72 -13.13 6.68 16.05
C GLN A 72 -13.57 6.67 17.53
N GLY A 73 -12.83 7.37 18.39
CA GLY A 73 -13.17 7.54 19.81
C GLY A 73 -14.45 8.34 20.02
N ALA A 74 -14.65 9.41 19.24
CA ALA A 74 -15.90 10.19 19.25
C ALA A 74 -17.08 9.40 18.65
N ALA A 75 -16.85 8.61 17.60
CA ALA A 75 -17.90 7.76 17.04
C ALA A 75 -18.32 6.61 17.99
N ALA A 76 -17.44 6.19 18.90
CA ALA A 76 -17.73 5.18 19.91
C ALA A 76 -18.50 5.75 21.12
N ASP A 77 -18.33 7.04 21.45
CA ASP A 77 -19.09 7.71 22.51
C ASP A 77 -20.50 8.13 22.04
N ALA A 78 -20.65 8.43 20.75
CA ALA A 78 -21.93 8.62 20.08
C ALA A 78 -22.66 7.29 19.77
N GLY A 79 -22.71 6.38 20.75
CA GLY A 79 -23.47 5.13 20.67
C GLY A 79 -24.92 5.37 20.21
N PRO A 80 -25.58 4.37 19.60
CA PRO A 80 -26.86 4.58 18.95
C PRO A 80 -27.92 4.91 20.00
N SER A 81 -28.25 6.18 20.13
CA SER A 81 -29.52 6.63 20.71
C SER A 81 -30.62 6.26 19.70
N GLY A 82 -30.92 4.96 19.61
CA GLY A 82 -32.08 4.42 18.90
C GLY A 82 -33.28 4.31 19.83
N PRO A 83 -34.51 4.42 19.30
CA PRO A 83 -35.75 4.71 20.03
C PRO A 83 -36.18 3.63 21.03
#